data_AF-A0A918CAQ8-F1
#
_entry.id   AF-A0A918CAQ8-F1
#
_cell.length_a   1.000
_cell.length_b   1.000
_cell.length_c   1.000
_cell.angle_alpha   90.00
_cell.angle_beta   90.00
_cell.angle_gamma   90.00
#
_symmetry.space_group_name_H-M   'P 1'
#
loop_
_entity.id
_entity.type
_entity.pdbx_description
1 polymer ?
#
loop_
_entity_poly.entity_id
_entity_poly.type
_entity_poly.pdbx_seq_one_letter_code
_entity_poly.pdbx_strand_id
1 'polypeptide(L)'
;MTATPQAAWAPPSNRAAATARRLAPWTIAVGAVFWLVPIALTFVPSPTLQTIGLIVVWMGFLPYLAITITTIVFAVRGLAGAGRLGGLGRSDARFALVATIVMFAAAPIVAIVVPVLVSLLFA
;
A
#
# COMPACT_ATOMS: atom_id res chain seq x y z
N MET A 1 41.24 -25.28 26.26
CA MET A 1 41.13 -23.90 25.73
C MET A 1 39.92 -23.87 24.80
N THR A 2 38.76 -23.49 25.31
CA THR A 2 37.51 -23.39 24.53
C THR A 2 37.46 -22.01 23.89
N ALA A 3 37.53 -21.96 22.56
CA ALA A 3 37.37 -20.72 21.80
C ALA A 3 35.98 -20.13 22.10
N THR A 4 35.95 -18.92 22.65
CA THR A 4 34.74 -18.11 22.71
C THR A 4 34.24 -17.87 21.29
N PRO A 5 32.97 -18.18 20.96
CA PRO A 5 32.43 -17.85 19.65
C PRO A 5 32.50 -16.33 19.50
N GLN A 6 33.33 -15.85 18.57
CA GLN A 6 33.31 -14.46 18.11
C GLN A 6 31.86 -14.15 17.77
N ALA A 7 31.23 -13.25 18.53
CA ALA A 7 29.95 -12.69 18.18
C ALA A 7 30.10 -12.07 16.79
N ALA A 8 29.62 -12.77 15.77
CA ALA A 8 29.68 -12.33 14.39
C ALA A 8 29.08 -10.93 14.35
N TRP A 9 29.88 -9.95 13.94
CA TRP A 9 29.47 -8.56 13.86
C TRP A 9 28.29 -8.49 12.88
N ALA A 10 27.07 -8.44 13.41
CA ALA A 10 25.88 -8.39 12.57
C ALA A 10 25.87 -7.02 11.88
N PRO A 11 25.89 -6.95 10.53
CA PRO A 11 25.86 -5.67 9.86
C PRO A 11 24.60 -4.90 10.26
N PRO A 12 24.68 -3.57 10.42
CA PRO A 12 23.54 -2.77 10.81
C PRO A 12 22.38 -2.96 9.82
N SER A 13 21.25 -3.47 10.31
CA SER A 13 20.08 -3.80 9.50
C SER A 13 18.96 -2.77 9.69
N ASN A 14 18.42 -2.22 8.60
CA ASN A 14 17.27 -1.31 8.65
C ASN A 14 15.94 -2.08 8.73
N ARG A 15 15.58 -2.55 9.94
CA ARG A 15 14.36 -3.35 10.16
C ARG A 15 13.08 -2.63 9.73
N ALA A 16 13.01 -1.31 9.91
CA ALA A 16 11.83 -0.53 9.52
C ALA A 16 11.61 -0.53 7.99
N ALA A 17 12.69 -0.39 7.20
CA ALA A 17 12.61 -0.49 5.74
C ALA A 17 12.20 -1.90 5.29
N ALA A 18 12.72 -2.95 5.96
CA ALA A 18 12.34 -4.33 5.69
C ALA A 18 10.85 -4.60 5.99
N THR A 19 10.33 -4.09 7.11
CA THR A 19 8.90 -4.18 7.44
C THR A 19 8.05 -3.42 6.43
N ALA A 20 8.44 -2.20 6.06
CA ALA A 20 7.74 -1.41 5.05
C ALA A 20 7.63 -2.15 3.71
N ARG A 21 8.73 -2.77 3.26
CA ARG A 21 8.75 -3.57 2.02
C ARG A 21 7.85 -4.80 2.09
N ARG A 22 7.73 -5.44 3.27
CA ARG A 22 6.81 -6.57 3.47
C ARG A 22 5.35 -6.15 3.48
N LEU A 23 5.04 -4.95 3.98
CA LEU A 23 3.66 -4.45 4.05
C LEU A 23 3.16 -3.89 2.72
N ALA A 24 4.02 -3.32 1.89
CA ALA A 24 3.62 -2.68 0.63
C ALA A 24 2.77 -3.57 -0.32
N PRO A 25 3.09 -4.86 -0.56
CA PRO A 25 2.24 -5.73 -1.37
C PRO A 25 0.85 -5.95 -0.77
N TRP A 26 0.75 -5.99 0.56
CA TRP A 26 -0.54 -6.12 1.24
C TRP A 26 -1.38 -4.87 1.11
N THR A 27 -0.77 -3.69 1.18
CA THR A 27 -1.48 -2.43 0.93
C THR A 27 -2.05 -2.40 -0.50
N ILE A 28 -1.29 -2.86 -1.48
CA ILE A 28 -1.76 -2.98 -2.87
C ILE A 28 -2.90 -4.00 -2.98
N ALA A 29 -2.73 -5.20 -2.42
CA ALA A 29 -3.73 -6.26 -2.49
C ALA A 29 -5.05 -5.87 -1.81
N VAL A 30 -4.98 -5.33 -0.59
CA VAL A 30 -6.16 -4.85 0.15
C VAL A 30 -6.80 -3.69 -0.59
N GLY A 31 -6.02 -2.70 -1.07
CA GLY A 31 -6.57 -1.61 -1.86
C GLY A 31 -7.23 -2.09 -3.17
N ALA A 32 -6.69 -3.10 -3.83
CA ALA A 32 -7.27 -3.60 -5.07
C ALA A 32 -8.59 -4.32 -4.82
N VAL A 33 -8.62 -5.24 -3.84
CA VAL A 33 -9.78 -6.06 -3.50
C VAL A 33 -10.93 -5.23 -2.93
N PHE A 34 -10.62 -4.25 -2.08
CA PHE A 34 -11.64 -3.52 -1.34
C PHE A 34 -11.99 -2.15 -1.91
N TRP A 35 -11.21 -1.62 -2.86
CA TRP A 35 -11.50 -0.35 -3.50
C TRP A 35 -11.67 -0.49 -5.02
N LEU A 36 -10.65 -0.98 -5.73
CA LEU A 36 -10.71 -1.02 -7.21
C LEU A 36 -11.78 -1.97 -7.75
N VAL A 37 -11.87 -3.18 -7.21
CA VAL A 37 -12.88 -4.17 -7.65
C VAL A 37 -14.31 -3.68 -7.37
N PRO A 38 -14.65 -3.20 -6.16
CA PRO A 38 -15.98 -2.68 -5.89
C PRO A 38 -16.34 -1.44 -6.71
N ILE A 39 -15.39 -0.53 -6.95
CA ILE A 39 -15.59 0.61 -7.86
C ILE A 39 -15.91 0.09 -9.27
N ALA A 40 -15.19 -0.91 -9.77
CA ALA A 40 -15.52 -1.54 -11.05
C ALA A 40 -16.94 -2.13 -11.08
N LEU A 41 -17.39 -2.74 -9.96
CA LEU A 41 -18.75 -3.28 -9.84
C LEU A 41 -19.84 -2.19 -9.90
N THR A 42 -19.52 -0.93 -9.53
CA THR A 42 -20.49 0.18 -9.65
C THR A 42 -20.83 0.54 -11.09
N PHE A 43 -20.01 0.14 -12.07
CA PHE A 43 -20.27 0.39 -13.49
C PHE A 43 -21.11 -0.70 -14.17
N VAL A 44 -21.43 -1.78 -13.45
CA VAL A 44 -22.30 -2.83 -13.98
C VAL A 44 -23.76 -2.33 -13.94
N PRO A 45 -24.57 -2.53 -15.00
CA PRO A 45 -25.98 -2.13 -15.04
C PRO A 45 -26.86 -3.08 -14.21
N SER A 46 -26.52 -3.27 -12.94
CA SER A 46 -27.26 -4.07 -11.96
C SER A 46 -27.26 -3.35 -10.60
N PRO A 47 -28.43 -2.90 -10.11
CA PRO A 47 -28.53 -2.20 -8.82
C PRO A 47 -28.00 -3.02 -7.65
N THR A 48 -28.17 -4.36 -7.71
CA THR A 48 -27.65 -5.29 -6.71
C THR A 48 -26.12 -5.28 -6.66
N LEU A 49 -25.45 -5.32 -7.82
CA LEU A 49 -23.99 -5.30 -7.89
C LEU A 49 -23.41 -3.95 -7.47
N GLN A 50 -24.07 -2.85 -7.80
CA GLN A 50 -23.70 -1.51 -7.32
C GLN A 50 -23.78 -1.41 -5.79
N THR A 51 -24.84 -1.96 -5.19
CA THR A 51 -25.05 -1.97 -3.74
C THR A 51 -23.99 -2.83 -3.03
N ILE A 52 -23.71 -4.02 -3.56
CA ILE A 52 -22.63 -4.89 -3.05
C ILE A 52 -21.29 -4.17 -3.15
N GLY A 53 -21.01 -3.51 -4.28
CA GLY A 53 -19.82 -2.69 -4.47
C GLY A 53 -19.69 -1.64 -3.37
N LEU A 54 -20.72 -0.85 -3.14
CA LEU A 54 -20.74 0.16 -2.07
C LEU A 54 -20.46 -0.43 -0.69
N ILE A 55 -21.10 -1.54 -0.32
CA ILE A 55 -20.90 -2.18 0.99
C ILE A 55 -19.44 -2.65 1.14
N VAL A 56 -18.88 -3.28 0.11
CA VAL A 56 -17.50 -3.79 0.15
C VAL A 56 -16.48 -2.64 0.26
N VAL A 57 -16.70 -1.50 -0.40
CA VAL A 57 -15.87 -0.30 -0.23
C VAL A 57 -15.87 0.15 1.23
N TRP A 58 -17.06 0.29 1.83
CA TRP A 58 -17.18 0.78 3.21
C TRP A 58 -16.56 -0.18 4.23
N MET A 59 -16.80 -1.49 4.08
CA MET A 59 -16.21 -2.50 4.97
C MET A 59 -14.68 -2.57 4.84
N GLY A 60 -14.17 -2.39 3.62
CA GLY A 60 -12.75 -2.48 3.33
C GLY A 60 -11.96 -1.19 3.56
N PHE A 61 -12.63 -0.05 3.75
CA PHE A 61 -11.97 1.23 3.97
C PHE A 61 -11.12 1.25 5.24
N LEU A 62 -11.67 0.80 6.37
CA LEU A 62 -10.96 0.78 7.65
C LEU A 62 -9.69 -0.09 7.63
N PRO A 63 -9.71 -1.37 7.20
CA PRO A 63 -8.50 -2.17 7.13
C PRO A 63 -7.50 -1.63 6.11
N TYR A 64 -7.98 -1.08 4.98
CA TYR A 64 -7.10 -0.44 4.00
C TYR A 64 -6.41 0.80 4.57
N LEU A 65 -7.13 1.64 5.31
CA LEU A 65 -6.58 2.83 5.94
C LEU A 65 -5.53 2.45 7.00
N ALA A 66 -5.83 1.45 7.84
CA ALA A 66 -4.92 0.98 8.87
C ALA A 66 -3.60 0.46 8.27
N ILE A 67 -3.66 -0.39 7.24
CA ILE A 67 -2.44 -0.94 6.61
C ILE A 67 -1.67 0.14 5.84
N THR A 68 -2.37 1.10 5.22
CA THR A 68 -1.77 2.25 4.52
C THR A 68 -0.98 3.12 5.50
N ILE A 69 -1.60 3.56 6.60
CA ILE A 69 -0.94 4.37 7.63
C ILE A 69 0.27 3.62 8.21
N THR A 70 0.09 2.34 8.55
CA THR A 70 1.17 1.51 9.10
C THR A 70 2.36 1.43 8.14
N THR A 71 2.10 1.19 6.86
CA THR A 71 3.13 1.10 5.82
C THR A 71 3.86 2.42 5.63
N ILE A 72 3.12 3.54 5.59
CA ILE A 72 3.70 4.89 5.49
C ILE A 72 4.60 5.17 6.70
N VAL A 73 4.13 4.89 7.92
CA VAL A 73 4.91 5.13 9.15
C VAL A 73 6.22 4.33 9.13
N PHE A 74 6.17 3.04 8.77
CA PHE A 74 7.38 2.23 8.66
C PHE A 74 8.29 2.66 7.52
N ALA A 75 7.73 3.09 6.37
CA ALA A 75 8.50 3.59 5.25
C ALA A 75 9.21 4.90 5.60
N VAL A 76 8.53 5.87 6.22
CA VAL A 76 9.11 7.14 6.68
C VAL A 76 10.18 6.90 7.73
N ARG A 77 9.92 6.05 8.73
CA ARG A 77 10.93 5.65 9.73
C ARG A 77 12.13 4.93 9.07
N GLY A 78 11.88 4.08 8.09
CA GLY A 78 12.91 3.39 7.31
C GLY A 78 13.77 4.36 6.49
N LEU A 79 13.17 5.39 5.90
CA LEU A 79 13.87 6.48 5.19
C LEU A 79 14.72 7.33 6.13
N ALA A 80 14.18 7.72 7.28
CA ALA A 80 14.92 8.46 8.31
C ALA A 80 16.07 7.62 8.90
N GLY A 81 15.84 6.32 9.10
CA GLY A 81 16.87 5.37 9.51
C GLY A 81 17.96 5.18 8.47
N ALA A 82 17.60 5.12 7.18
CA ALA A 82 18.55 4.96 6.09
C ALA A 82 19.56 6.11 6.00
N GLY A 83 19.16 7.34 6.38
CA GLY A 83 20.09 8.48 6.47
C GLY A 83 21.20 8.29 7.51
N ARG A 84 20.91 7.59 8.61
CA ARG A 84 21.89 7.26 9.67
C ARG A 84 22.72 6.02 9.36
N LEU A 85 22.24 5.16 8.47
CA LEU A 85 22.85 3.88 8.12
C LEU A 85 23.55 3.90 6.74
N GLY A 86 24.01 5.07 6.29
CA GLY A 86 24.74 5.19 5.01
C GLY A 86 23.92 4.83 3.77
N GLY A 87 22.59 4.93 3.82
CA GLY A 87 21.68 4.61 2.72
C GLY A 87 21.09 3.20 2.74
N LEU A 88 21.42 2.39 3.75
CA LEU A 88 20.95 1.00 3.83
C LEU A 88 19.42 0.92 3.97
N GLY A 89 18.77 0.25 3.01
CA GLY A 89 17.31 0.10 2.95
C GLY A 89 16.54 1.31 2.40
N ARG A 90 17.23 2.33 1.85
CA ARG A 90 16.57 3.54 1.31
C ARG A 90 15.65 3.25 0.14
N SER A 91 16.05 2.37 -0.79
CA SER A 91 15.24 1.95 -1.94
C SER A 91 13.95 1.28 -1.51
N ASP A 92 14.03 0.42 -0.51
CA ASP A 92 12.93 -0.39 0.00
C ASP A 92 11.88 0.48 0.69
N ALA A 93 12.34 1.39 1.54
CA ALA A 93 11.49 2.39 2.17
C ALA A 93 10.83 3.33 1.15
N ARG A 94 11.57 3.77 0.11
CA ARG A 94 11.01 4.60 -0.97
C ARG A 94 9.97 3.85 -1.79
N PHE A 95 10.26 2.62 -2.20
CA PHE A 95 9.32 1.80 -2.95
C PHE A 95 8.02 1.61 -2.16
N ALA A 96 8.12 1.21 -0.88
CA ALA A 96 6.95 1.03 -0.03
C ALA A 96 6.13 2.32 0.12
N LEU A 97 6.79 3.47 0.27
CA LEU A 97 6.14 4.77 0.36
C LEU A 97 5.42 5.14 -0.95
N VAL A 98 6.12 5.08 -2.07
CA VAL A 98 5.58 5.45 -3.39
C VAL A 98 4.44 4.53 -3.78
N ALA A 99 4.62 3.21 -3.66
CA ALA A 99 3.59 2.24 -3.99
C ALA A 99 2.31 2.46 -3.16
N THR A 100 2.47 2.74 -1.86
CA THR A 100 1.34 3.01 -0.96
C THR A 100 0.62 4.31 -1.30
N ILE A 101 1.37 5.39 -1.57
CA ILE A 101 0.79 6.69 -1.94
C ILE A 101 0.08 6.60 -3.29
N VAL A 102 0.70 5.96 -4.29
CA VAL A 102 0.10 5.75 -5.61
C VAL A 102 -1.21 4.98 -5.49
N MET A 103 -1.24 3.92 -4.69
CA MET A 103 -2.46 3.14 -4.47
C MET A 103 -3.54 3.96 -3.76
N PHE A 104 -3.17 4.76 -2.77
CA PHE A 104 -4.10 5.65 -2.06
C PHE A 104 -4.69 6.72 -2.99
N ALA A 105 -3.90 7.27 -3.90
CA ALA A 105 -4.34 8.25 -4.89
C ALA A 105 -5.09 7.64 -6.09
N ALA A 106 -4.80 6.39 -6.46
CA ALA A 106 -5.45 5.72 -7.58
C ALA A 106 -6.98 5.63 -7.39
N ALA A 107 -7.41 5.39 -6.17
CA ALA A 107 -8.80 5.30 -5.76
C ALA A 107 -9.68 6.51 -6.19
N PRO A 108 -9.42 7.76 -5.73
CA PRO A 108 -10.19 8.92 -6.16
C PRO A 108 -10.04 9.23 -7.65
N ILE A 109 -8.87 8.96 -8.24
CA ILE A 109 -8.64 9.14 -9.68
C ILE A 109 -9.58 8.22 -10.48
N VAL A 110 -9.62 6.92 -10.16
CA VAL A 110 -10.50 5.95 -10.84
C VAL A 110 -11.97 6.33 -10.64
N ALA A 111 -12.35 6.77 -9.44
CA ALA A 111 -13.71 7.20 -9.15
C ALA A 111 -14.17 8.43 -9.96
N ILE A 112 -13.25 9.32 -10.36
CA ILE A 112 -13.57 10.52 -11.18
C ILE A 112 -13.43 10.22 -12.67
N VAL A 113 -12.33 9.58 -13.07
CA VAL A 113 -11.96 9.40 -14.47
C VAL A 113 -12.84 8.38 -15.16
N VAL A 114 -13.20 7.27 -14.50
CA VAL A 114 -13.99 6.21 -15.15
C VAL A 114 -15.40 6.67 -15.51
N PRO A 115 -16.18 7.34 -14.63
CA PRO A 115 -17.49 7.87 -15.02
C PRO A 115 -17.43 8.89 -16.16
N VAL A 116 -16.39 9.73 -16.20
CA VAL A 116 -16.18 10.68 -17.30
C VAL A 116 -15.90 9.96 -18.60
N LEU A 117 -14.98 9.00 -18.61
CA LEU A 117 -14.66 8.20 -19.81
C LEU A 117 -15.87 7.40 -20.31
N VAL A 118 -16.62 6.77 -19.40
CA VAL A 118 -17.85 6.06 -19.74
C VAL A 118 -18.85 7.03 -20.39
N SER A 119 -19.09 8.19 -19.78
CA SER A 119 -19.98 9.21 -20.36
C SER A 119 -19.55 9.65 -21.77
N LEU A 120 -18.24 9.81 -22.01
CA LEU A 120 -17.71 10.20 -23.33
C LEU A 120 -17.83 9.11 -24.40
N LEU A 121 -17.82 7.83 -24.02
CA LEU A 121 -17.95 6.72 -24.97
C LEU A 121 -19.39 6.48 -25.42
N PHE A 122 -20.37 6.95 -24.65
CA PHE A 122 -21.80 6.76 -24.90
C PHE A 122 -22.55 8.07 -25.23
N ALA A 123 -21.85 9.20 -25.36
CA ALA A 123 -22.37 10.50 -25.82
C ALA A 123 -22.14 10.69 -27.31
#